data_AF-A0A9W7F264-F1
#
_entry.id   AF-A0A9W7F264-F1
#
_cell.length_a   1.000
_cell.length_b   1.000
_cell.length_c   1.000
_cell.angle_alpha   90.00
_cell.angle_beta   90.00
_cell.angle_gamma   90.00
#
_symmetry.space_group_name_H-M   'P 1'
#
loop_
_entity.id
_entity.type
_entity.pdbx_description
1 polymer ?
#
loop_
_entity_poly.entity_id
_entity_poly.type
_entity_poly.pdbx_seq_one_letter_code
_entity_poly.pdbx_strand_id
1 'polypeptide(L)'
;MSPPRPRQRCLLLLVLILLSVPTACQDLYTYKSKSDDEDSAVSKSKPKSSSKMRAGPPGLSKSTSSKTSPPPSSTSPPPPPPPPQPPQSAMEQELERARLASEARKRSASAEAARKEDEEKEVMRAERRLKREAAWEQELKAMKKNERQEAVRRRKNDKKVIDKVLKSKSAYETLSLKPKWYEVWKKEGVGVSVKQVKKAYRNMAKRIHPDKNKDSRAEDAFDMLQEAYEILSDPESKKAYDRKLNLQKQNTREDQLSNAQDMAVNAFERSRLMTKIVSTLLGPFAPSFFMLCALII
;
A
#
# COMPACT_ATOMS: atom_id res chain seq x y z
N MET A 1 -22.50 -14.15 -49.25
CA MET A 1 -21.46 -14.84 -48.48
C MET A 1 -22.14 -15.76 -47.47
N SER A 2 -22.13 -17.07 -47.73
CA SER A 2 -22.78 -18.07 -46.87
C SER A 2 -21.99 -18.26 -45.56
N PRO A 3 -22.63 -18.47 -44.40
CA PRO A 3 -21.91 -18.66 -43.16
C PRO A 3 -21.07 -19.95 -43.21
N PRO A 4 -19.84 -19.95 -42.67
CA PRO A 4 -18.98 -21.13 -42.70
C PRO A 4 -19.58 -22.28 -41.88
N ARG A 5 -19.42 -23.50 -42.41
CA ARG A 5 -19.97 -24.75 -41.83
C ARG A 5 -19.41 -24.98 -40.42
N PRO A 6 -20.13 -25.67 -39.52
CA PRO A 6 -19.72 -25.84 -38.10
C PRO A 6 -18.32 -26.44 -37.91
N ARG A 7 -17.84 -27.27 -38.84
CA ARG A 7 -16.46 -27.81 -38.82
C ARG A 7 -15.38 -26.76 -39.10
N GLN A 8 -15.68 -25.72 -39.87
CA GLN A 8 -14.77 -24.59 -40.12
C GLN A 8 -14.71 -23.63 -38.92
N ARG A 9 -15.78 -23.54 -38.11
CA ARG A 9 -15.78 -22.75 -36.87
C ARG A 9 -14.90 -23.37 -35.78
N CYS A 10 -14.86 -24.70 -35.67
CA CYS A 10 -13.92 -25.38 -34.76
C CYS A 10 -12.45 -25.19 -35.19
N LEU A 11 -12.15 -25.25 -36.49
CA LEU A 11 -10.80 -25.00 -36.99
C LEU A 11 -10.37 -23.55 -36.79
N LEU A 12 -11.27 -22.58 -37.00
CA LEU A 12 -11.00 -21.16 -36.71
C LEU A 12 -10.77 -20.90 -35.21
N LEU A 13 -11.51 -21.56 -34.32
CA LEU A 13 -11.29 -21.47 -32.88
C LEU A 13 -9.98 -22.14 -32.45
N LEU A 14 -9.64 -23.31 -33.01
CA LEU A 14 -8.35 -23.96 -32.78
C LEU A 14 -7.17 -23.13 -33.29
N VAL A 15 -7.32 -22.51 -34.46
CA VAL A 15 -6.32 -21.61 -35.05
C VAL A 15 -6.21 -20.33 -34.22
N LEU A 16 -7.31 -19.76 -33.71
CA LEU A 16 -7.28 -18.61 -32.78
C LEU A 16 -6.67 -18.96 -31.41
N ILE A 17 -6.86 -20.19 -30.90
CA ILE A 17 -6.23 -20.67 -29.66
C ILE A 17 -4.73 -20.91 -29.85
N LEU A 18 -4.30 -21.39 -31.03
CA LEU A 18 -2.89 -21.57 -31.39
C LEU A 18 -2.18 -20.25 -31.78
N LEU A 19 -2.92 -19.27 -32.28
CA LEU A 19 -2.46 -17.89 -32.56
C LEU A 19 -2.37 -17.00 -31.31
N SER A 20 -2.88 -17.46 -30.15
CA SER A 20 -2.84 -16.71 -28.89
C SER A 20 -1.64 -17.09 -28.00
N VAL A 21 -0.53 -17.51 -28.61
CA VAL A 21 0.78 -17.46 -27.94
C VAL A 21 1.30 -16.03 -28.12
N PRO A 22 1.35 -15.23 -27.05
CA PRO A 22 1.41 -13.80 -27.18
C PRO A 22 2.82 -13.34 -27.58
N THR A 23 2.85 -12.45 -28.56
CA THR A 23 3.90 -11.44 -28.82
C THR A 23 4.25 -10.58 -27.59
N ALA A 24 3.67 -10.83 -26.41
CA ALA A 24 3.94 -10.13 -25.15
C ALA A 24 5.35 -10.40 -24.57
N CYS A 25 6.11 -11.37 -25.09
CA CYS A 25 7.48 -11.62 -24.63
C CYS A 25 8.55 -10.74 -25.30
N GLN A 26 8.28 -10.11 -26.45
CA GLN A 26 9.27 -9.26 -27.12
C GLN A 26 9.34 -7.83 -26.54
N ASP A 27 8.28 -7.32 -25.91
CA ASP A 27 8.27 -5.99 -25.30
C ASP A 27 8.81 -5.95 -23.86
N LEU A 28 8.93 -7.09 -23.17
CA LEU A 28 9.55 -7.15 -21.84
C LEU A 28 11.09 -7.28 -21.90
N TYR A 29 11.66 -7.68 -23.03
CA TYR A 29 13.12 -7.84 -23.17
C TYR A 29 13.83 -6.53 -23.50
N THR A 30 13.13 -5.51 -24.01
CA THR A 30 13.73 -4.21 -24.39
C THR A 30 13.72 -3.18 -23.26
N TYR A 31 13.07 -3.45 -22.12
CA TYR A 31 13.10 -2.54 -20.96
C TYR A 31 14.25 -2.84 -19.97
N LYS A 32 14.78 -4.06 -19.99
CA LYS A 32 15.89 -4.49 -19.10
C LYS A 32 17.27 -4.05 -19.62
N SER A 33 17.43 -3.76 -20.91
CA SER A 33 18.72 -3.39 -21.53
C SER A 33 19.06 -1.89 -21.49
N LYS A 34 18.34 -1.08 -20.70
CA LYS A 34 18.58 0.38 -20.62
C LYS A 34 18.91 0.89 -19.21
N SER A 35 18.98 -0.02 -18.22
CA SER A 35 19.34 0.32 -16.85
C SER A 35 20.78 -0.07 -16.47
N ASP A 36 21.45 -0.90 -17.27
CA ASP A 36 22.66 -1.60 -16.82
C ASP A 36 23.96 -1.10 -17.53
N ASP A 37 23.87 -0.15 -18.46
CA ASP A 37 25.01 0.32 -19.28
C ASP A 37 25.68 1.63 -18.78
N GLU A 38 25.21 2.27 -17.70
CA GLU A 38 25.75 3.56 -17.23
C GLU A 38 26.27 3.53 -15.77
N ASP A 39 26.73 2.38 -15.27
CA ASP A 39 27.34 2.27 -13.93
C ASP A 39 28.80 1.75 -13.95
N SER A 40 29.53 1.97 -15.05
CA SER A 40 30.94 1.56 -15.18
C SER A 40 31.91 2.68 -15.57
N ALA A 41 31.92 3.80 -14.84
CA ALA A 41 33.08 4.71 -14.91
C ALA A 41 33.22 5.63 -13.68
N VAL A 42 34.36 5.49 -12.98
CA VAL A 42 35.09 6.58 -12.27
C VAL A 42 34.46 7.02 -10.93
N SER A 43 35.12 7.06 -9.76
CA SER A 43 36.54 6.95 -9.39
C SER A 43 36.71 6.78 -7.88
N LYS A 44 37.84 6.18 -7.52
CA LYS A 44 38.47 6.11 -6.19
C LYS A 44 38.54 7.49 -5.50
N SER A 45 38.17 7.56 -4.22
CA SER A 45 38.90 8.42 -3.26
C SER A 45 38.73 7.97 -1.80
N LYS A 46 39.88 7.96 -1.11
CA LYS A 46 40.12 7.65 0.32
C LYS A 46 39.42 8.64 1.26
N PRO A 47 39.05 8.24 2.50
CA PRO A 47 38.78 9.21 3.55
C PRO A 47 40.10 9.71 4.17
N LYS A 48 40.34 11.02 4.11
CA LYS A 48 41.34 11.74 4.92
C LYS A 48 40.66 12.35 6.15
N SER A 49 41.24 12.11 7.32
CA SER A 49 40.97 12.87 8.53
C SER A 49 41.54 14.30 8.41
N SER A 50 40.82 15.30 8.91
CA SER A 50 41.44 16.51 9.46
C SER A 50 40.52 17.24 10.43
N SER A 51 41.02 17.29 11.66
CA SER A 51 40.72 18.19 12.77
C SER A 51 40.50 19.66 12.38
N LYS A 52 39.57 20.37 13.06
CA LYS A 52 39.82 21.73 13.55
C LYS A 52 38.92 22.15 14.71
N MET A 53 39.55 22.83 15.67
CA MET A 53 39.12 23.17 17.03
C MET A 53 38.48 24.56 17.14
N ARG A 54 37.70 24.78 18.21
CA ARG A 54 37.64 26.04 19.02
C ARG A 54 36.86 25.77 20.32
N ALA A 55 37.51 25.64 21.48
CA ALA A 55 37.88 26.68 22.48
C ALA A 55 36.81 26.85 23.60
N GLY A 56 37.15 26.46 24.84
CA GLY A 56 36.37 26.58 26.11
C GLY A 56 36.58 27.94 26.84
N PRO A 57 36.67 28.06 28.19
CA PRO A 57 36.35 27.19 29.37
C PRO A 57 35.67 28.03 30.53
N PRO A 58 35.84 27.86 31.89
CA PRO A 58 36.39 26.79 32.76
C PRO A 58 35.62 26.45 34.09
N GLY A 59 36.09 25.42 34.81
CA GLY A 59 35.81 25.19 36.25
C GLY A 59 36.29 23.81 36.76
N LEU A 60 37.60 23.60 36.91
CA LEU A 60 38.32 23.43 38.20
C LEU A 60 37.92 22.23 39.09
N SER A 61 38.74 21.17 39.10
CA SER A 61 39.57 20.84 40.28
C SER A 61 40.54 19.68 39.97
N LYS A 62 41.69 19.78 40.64
CA LYS A 62 42.96 19.07 40.43
C LYS A 62 42.97 17.72 41.16
N SER A 63 43.73 16.74 40.66
CA SER A 63 44.88 16.15 41.39
C SER A 63 45.57 15.00 40.62
N THR A 64 46.87 15.21 40.37
CA THR A 64 48.00 14.28 40.58
C THR A 64 48.11 12.93 39.83
N SER A 65 49.07 12.92 38.89
CA SER A 65 50.21 11.98 38.77
C SER A 65 49.95 10.47 38.74
N SER A 66 50.18 9.85 37.58
CA SER A 66 51.36 8.99 37.34
C SER A 66 51.25 8.24 36.02
N LYS A 67 52.41 7.94 35.46
CA LYS A 67 52.70 7.50 34.10
C LYS A 67 52.91 6.00 34.11
N THR A 68 52.06 5.19 33.48
CA THR A 68 52.40 3.80 33.09
C THR A 68 51.51 3.33 31.94
N SER A 69 52.11 2.90 30.84
CA SER A 69 51.46 2.31 29.67
C SER A 69 50.86 0.93 29.99
N PRO A 70 49.70 0.52 29.45
CA PRO A 70 49.29 -0.88 29.45
C PRO A 70 49.64 -1.60 28.12
N PRO A 71 49.91 -2.92 28.16
CA PRO A 71 50.23 -3.76 27.00
C PRO A 71 48.98 -4.16 26.20
N PRO A 72 49.12 -4.76 24.99
CA PRO A 72 47.99 -5.13 24.15
C PRO A 72 47.10 -6.19 24.83
N SER A 73 45.83 -5.85 25.04
CA SER A 73 44.83 -6.75 25.59
C SER A 73 44.48 -7.85 24.58
N SER A 74 44.71 -9.08 25.01
CA SER A 74 44.24 -10.33 24.44
C SER A 74 42.74 -10.30 24.12
N THR A 75 42.39 -10.71 22.90
CA THR A 75 41.03 -11.07 22.51
C THR A 75 40.57 -12.27 23.35
N SER A 76 39.75 -12.03 24.37
CA SER A 76 39.04 -13.11 25.06
C SER A 76 37.92 -13.63 24.15
N PRO A 77 37.73 -14.96 24.01
CA PRO A 77 36.59 -15.52 23.29
C PRO A 77 35.27 -15.13 23.99
N PRO A 78 34.15 -15.02 23.24
CA PRO A 78 32.85 -14.71 23.83
C PRO A 78 32.48 -15.74 24.90
N PRO A 79 31.80 -15.33 26.00
CA PRO A 79 31.43 -16.24 27.06
C PRO A 79 30.56 -17.38 26.50
N PRO A 80 30.72 -18.60 27.01
CA PRO A 80 29.89 -19.72 26.59
C PRO A 80 28.40 -19.40 26.83
N PRO A 81 27.49 -19.89 25.98
CA PRO A 81 26.06 -19.71 26.21
C PRO A 81 25.71 -20.23 27.61
N PRO A 82 24.81 -19.54 28.34
CA PRO A 82 24.40 -19.98 29.66
C PRO A 82 23.89 -21.43 29.59
N PRO A 83 24.19 -22.25 30.62
CA PRO A 83 23.73 -23.64 30.65
C PRO A 83 22.21 -23.68 30.47
N PRO A 84 21.67 -24.70 29.78
CA PRO A 84 20.23 -24.85 29.61
C PRO A 84 19.59 -24.86 31.01
N GLN A 85 18.63 -23.96 31.24
CA GLN A 85 17.92 -23.90 32.50
C GLN A 85 17.28 -25.27 32.78
N PRO A 86 17.30 -25.76 34.03
CA PRO A 86 16.64 -27.01 34.38
C PRO A 86 15.18 -26.97 33.92
N PRO A 87 14.62 -28.10 33.44
CA PRO A 87 13.21 -28.12 33.03
C PRO A 87 12.39 -27.63 34.22
N GLN A 88 11.68 -26.51 34.03
CA GLN A 88 10.71 -26.01 35.00
C GLN A 88 9.89 -27.19 35.50
N SER A 89 9.73 -27.31 36.82
CA SER A 89 8.94 -28.40 37.38
C SER A 89 7.56 -28.40 36.69
N ALA A 90 6.97 -29.57 36.45
CA ALA A 90 5.69 -29.65 35.69
C ALA A 90 4.62 -28.68 36.23
N MET A 91 4.66 -28.42 37.54
CA MET A 91 3.84 -27.44 38.25
C MET A 91 4.10 -25.98 37.85
N GLU A 92 5.36 -25.56 37.64
CA GLU A 92 5.70 -24.21 37.18
C GLU A 92 5.25 -23.97 35.72
N GLN A 93 5.40 -24.97 34.86
CA GLN A 93 4.92 -24.90 33.48
C GLN A 93 3.38 -24.82 33.42
N GLU A 94 2.70 -25.56 34.31
CA GLU A 94 1.24 -25.51 34.43
C GLU A 94 0.76 -24.15 34.95
N LEU A 95 1.44 -23.58 35.95
CA LEU A 95 1.14 -22.24 36.46
C LEU A 95 1.34 -21.15 35.39
N GLU A 96 2.42 -21.23 34.60
CA GLU A 96 2.69 -20.27 33.53
C GLU A 96 1.70 -20.39 32.37
N ARG A 97 1.33 -21.62 32.00
CA ARG A 97 0.22 -21.87 31.04
C ARG A 97 -1.10 -21.30 31.56
N ALA A 98 -1.40 -21.46 32.85
CA ALA A 98 -2.59 -20.89 33.46
C ALA A 98 -2.57 -19.35 33.46
N ARG A 99 -1.42 -18.71 33.73
CA ARG A 99 -1.25 -17.25 33.63
C ARG A 99 -1.46 -16.76 32.21
N LEU A 100 -0.77 -17.33 31.23
CA LEU A 100 -0.92 -16.98 29.81
C LEU A 100 -2.35 -17.19 29.32
N ALA A 101 -3.01 -18.29 29.73
CA ALA A 101 -4.42 -18.52 29.43
C ALA A 101 -5.32 -17.44 30.07
N SER A 102 -5.04 -17.03 31.31
CA SER A 102 -5.79 -15.95 31.96
C SER A 102 -5.57 -14.59 31.29
N GLU A 103 -4.35 -14.28 30.85
CA GLU A 103 -4.05 -13.06 30.10
C GLU A 103 -4.67 -13.08 28.71
N ALA A 104 -4.62 -14.22 28.03
CA ALA A 104 -5.28 -14.41 26.74
C ALA A 104 -6.80 -14.20 26.86
N ARG A 105 -7.43 -14.75 27.92
CA ARG A 105 -8.85 -14.51 28.24
C ARG A 105 -9.14 -13.04 28.53
N LYS A 106 -8.28 -12.35 29.28
CA LYS A 106 -8.42 -10.90 29.54
C LYS A 106 -8.28 -10.09 28.25
N ARG A 107 -7.31 -10.41 27.41
CA ARG A 107 -7.11 -9.77 26.10
C ARG A 107 -8.29 -10.03 25.16
N SER A 108 -8.82 -11.26 25.11
CA SER A 108 -9.97 -11.58 24.28
C SER A 108 -11.24 -10.90 24.78
N ALA A 109 -11.47 -10.85 26.10
CA ALA A 109 -12.60 -10.13 26.69
C ALA A 109 -12.51 -8.62 26.46
N SER A 110 -11.31 -8.04 26.61
CA SER A 110 -11.07 -6.62 26.30
C SER A 110 -11.27 -6.32 24.81
N ALA A 111 -10.83 -7.21 23.91
CA ALA A 111 -11.04 -7.07 22.48
C ALA A 111 -12.52 -7.21 22.10
N GLU A 112 -13.26 -8.10 22.76
CA GLU A 112 -14.70 -8.24 22.58
C GLU A 112 -15.47 -7.01 23.09
N ALA A 113 -15.08 -6.46 24.25
CA ALA A 113 -15.65 -5.24 24.78
C ALA A 113 -15.43 -4.05 23.83
N ALA A 114 -14.21 -3.89 23.31
CA ALA A 114 -13.91 -2.84 22.31
C ALA A 114 -14.75 -3.00 21.04
N ARG A 115 -14.95 -4.23 20.55
CA ARG A 115 -15.82 -4.50 19.39
C ARG A 115 -17.27 -4.12 19.64
N LYS A 116 -17.81 -4.44 20.82
CA LYS A 116 -19.19 -4.07 21.20
C LYS A 116 -19.36 -2.55 21.30
N GLU A 117 -18.38 -1.86 21.88
CA GLU A 117 -18.38 -0.40 21.95
C GLU A 117 -18.33 0.24 20.55
N ASP A 118 -17.50 -0.28 19.65
CA ASP A 118 -17.42 0.18 18.26
C ASP A 118 -18.73 -0.09 17.50
N GLU A 119 -19.36 -1.25 17.71
CA GLU A 119 -20.66 -1.59 17.11
C GLU A 119 -21.77 -0.67 17.63
N GLU A 120 -21.81 -0.37 18.92
CA GLU A 120 -22.76 0.57 19.51
C GLU A 120 -22.58 1.99 18.96
N LYS A 121 -21.32 2.44 18.79
CA LYS A 121 -21.02 3.73 18.15
C LYS A 121 -21.49 3.77 16.70
N GLU A 122 -21.31 2.69 15.94
CA GLU A 122 -21.79 2.58 14.56
C GLU A 122 -23.32 2.61 14.49
N VAL A 123 -24.02 1.89 15.37
CA VAL A 123 -25.49 1.94 15.46
C VAL A 123 -25.96 3.35 15.77
N MET A 124 -25.36 4.02 16.76
CA MET A 124 -25.70 5.39 17.12
C MET A 124 -25.44 6.37 15.96
N ARG A 125 -24.33 6.23 15.23
CA ARG A 125 -24.06 6.99 14.00
C ARG A 125 -25.14 6.74 12.95
N ALA A 126 -25.51 5.48 12.70
CA ALA A 126 -26.54 5.12 11.72
C ALA A 126 -27.92 5.70 12.07
N GLU A 127 -28.31 5.67 13.35
CA GLU A 127 -29.54 6.32 13.82
C GLU A 127 -29.52 7.83 13.59
N ARG A 128 -28.39 8.50 13.85
CA ARG A 128 -28.25 9.93 13.55
C ARG A 128 -28.41 10.21 12.07
N ARG A 129 -27.87 9.36 11.19
CA ARG A 129 -28.05 9.47 9.73
C ARG A 129 -29.52 9.37 9.34
N LEU A 130 -30.22 8.37 9.87
CA LEU A 130 -31.65 8.16 9.60
C LEU A 130 -32.48 9.37 10.04
N LYS A 131 -32.19 9.91 11.24
CA LYS A 131 -32.85 11.13 11.75
C LYS A 131 -32.63 12.33 10.84
N ARG A 132 -31.42 12.52 10.30
CA ARG A 132 -31.13 13.61 9.34
C ARG A 132 -31.87 13.43 8.02
N GLU A 133 -31.93 12.21 7.50
CA GLU A 133 -32.66 11.92 6.26
C GLU A 133 -34.16 12.19 6.41
N ALA A 134 -34.75 11.74 7.52
CA ALA A 134 -36.15 12.00 7.84
C ALA A 134 -36.43 13.50 7.99
N ALA A 135 -35.57 14.24 8.70
CA ALA A 135 -35.70 15.69 8.86
C ALA A 135 -35.63 16.42 7.51
N TRP A 136 -34.71 16.02 6.64
CA TRP A 136 -34.60 16.56 5.29
C TRP A 136 -35.85 16.28 4.44
N GLU A 137 -36.43 15.09 4.53
CA GLU A 137 -37.66 14.76 3.81
C GLU A 137 -38.86 15.59 4.29
N GLN A 138 -38.97 15.82 5.60
CA GLN A 138 -39.99 16.71 6.17
C GLN A 138 -39.81 18.15 5.65
N GLU A 139 -38.57 18.64 5.62
CA GLU A 139 -38.24 19.96 5.08
C GLU A 139 -38.61 20.08 3.59
N LEU A 140 -38.30 19.06 2.78
CA LEU A 140 -38.66 19.04 1.36
C LEU A 140 -40.18 19.05 1.11
N LYS A 141 -40.96 18.45 2.01
CA LYS A 141 -42.43 18.47 1.94
C LYS A 141 -43.01 19.84 2.31
N ALA A 142 -42.35 20.57 3.21
CA ALA A 142 -42.76 21.91 3.63
C ALA A 142 -42.36 23.03 2.65
N MET A 143 -41.32 22.82 1.83
CA MET A 143 -40.79 23.81 0.88
C MET A 143 -41.66 24.04 -0.37
N LYS A 144 -41.57 25.25 -0.95
CA LYS A 144 -42.16 25.56 -2.26
C LYS A 144 -41.43 24.80 -3.38
N LYS A 145 -42.09 24.60 -4.53
CA LYS A 145 -41.56 23.80 -5.67
C LYS A 145 -40.17 24.25 -6.14
N ASN A 146 -39.93 25.54 -6.30
CA ASN A 146 -38.66 26.08 -6.80
C ASN A 146 -37.53 25.93 -5.77
N GLU A 147 -37.81 26.24 -4.50
CA GLU A 147 -36.88 26.06 -3.37
C GLU A 147 -36.49 24.58 -3.23
N ARG A 148 -37.47 23.68 -3.33
CA ARG A 148 -37.26 22.24 -3.31
C ARG A 148 -36.33 21.78 -4.44
N GLN A 149 -36.52 22.27 -5.66
CA GLN A 149 -35.64 21.95 -6.79
C GLN A 149 -34.21 22.41 -6.55
N GLU A 150 -34.02 23.63 -6.02
CA GLU A 150 -32.70 24.13 -5.69
C GLU A 150 -32.06 23.33 -4.55
N ALA A 151 -32.82 23.01 -3.51
CA ALA A 151 -32.39 22.23 -2.36
C ALA A 151 -31.90 20.83 -2.78
N VAL A 152 -32.66 20.15 -3.66
CA VAL A 152 -32.26 18.86 -4.26
C VAL A 152 -30.99 19.00 -5.11
N ARG A 153 -30.88 20.06 -5.91
CA ARG A 153 -29.68 20.33 -6.73
C ARG A 153 -28.43 20.57 -5.86
N ARG A 154 -28.57 21.34 -4.78
CA ARG A 154 -27.50 21.59 -3.79
C ARG A 154 -27.06 20.29 -3.15
N ARG A 155 -28.00 19.49 -2.62
CA ARG A 155 -27.71 18.17 -2.04
C ARG A 155 -27.00 17.24 -3.02
N LYS A 156 -27.36 17.26 -4.31
CA LYS A 156 -26.66 16.47 -5.34
C LYS A 156 -25.21 16.90 -5.53
N ASN A 157 -24.91 18.20 -5.46
CA ASN A 157 -23.54 18.70 -5.54
C ASN A 157 -22.74 18.34 -4.29
N ASP A 158 -23.34 18.52 -3.12
CA ASP A 158 -22.74 18.18 -1.83
C ASP A 158 -22.42 16.69 -1.73
N LYS A 159 -23.35 15.84 -2.18
CA LYS A 159 -23.16 14.38 -2.30
C LYS A 159 -21.96 14.02 -3.17
N LYS A 160 -21.72 14.71 -4.28
CA LYS A 160 -20.55 14.46 -5.14
C LYS A 160 -19.24 14.74 -4.41
N VAL A 161 -19.20 15.79 -3.59
CA VAL A 161 -18.01 16.13 -2.80
C VAL A 161 -17.77 15.07 -1.74
N ILE A 162 -18.83 14.69 -1.01
CA ILE A 162 -18.78 13.63 0.01
C ILE A 162 -18.36 12.30 -0.60
N ASP A 163 -18.97 11.89 -1.72
CA ASP A 163 -18.62 10.64 -2.40
C ASP A 163 -17.16 10.60 -2.83
N LYS A 164 -16.60 11.75 -3.24
CA LYS A 164 -15.16 11.83 -3.58
C LYS A 164 -14.28 11.61 -2.35
N VAL A 165 -14.66 12.17 -1.21
CA VAL A 165 -13.92 12.01 0.06
C VAL A 165 -14.03 10.56 0.55
N LEU A 166 -15.22 10.00 0.59
CA LEU A 166 -15.45 8.63 1.08
C LEU A 166 -14.86 7.55 0.17
N LYS A 167 -14.70 7.83 -1.13
CA LYS A 167 -14.03 6.91 -2.08
C LYS A 167 -12.52 7.11 -2.16
N SER A 168 -11.98 8.10 -1.46
CA SER A 168 -10.54 8.37 -1.50
C SER A 168 -9.75 7.21 -0.91
N LYS A 169 -8.67 6.82 -1.57
CA LYS A 169 -7.82 5.69 -1.15
C LYS A 169 -6.65 6.11 -0.27
N SER A 170 -6.37 7.41 -0.20
CA SER A 170 -5.22 7.97 0.51
C SER A 170 -5.60 9.29 1.17
N ALA A 171 -4.98 9.59 2.32
CA ALA A 171 -5.12 10.86 3.04
C ALA A 171 -4.86 12.08 2.15
N TYR A 172 -3.94 11.96 1.18
CA TYR A 172 -3.69 13.02 0.21
C TYR A 172 -4.90 13.25 -0.71
N GLU A 173 -5.53 12.18 -1.20
CA GLU A 173 -6.70 12.25 -2.07
C GLU A 173 -7.92 12.81 -1.33
N THR A 174 -8.08 12.46 -0.05
CA THR A 174 -9.11 13.00 0.86
C THR A 174 -9.02 14.52 0.94
N LEU A 175 -7.82 15.07 1.10
CA LEU A 175 -7.56 16.51 1.10
C LEU A 175 -7.54 17.14 -0.31
N SER A 176 -7.80 16.35 -1.36
CA SER A 176 -7.64 16.74 -2.76
C SER A 176 -6.23 17.30 -3.06
N LEU A 177 -5.23 16.83 -2.33
CA LEU A 177 -3.82 17.11 -2.57
C LEU A 177 -3.31 16.01 -3.50
N LYS A 178 -2.79 16.39 -4.67
CA LYS A 178 -2.02 15.46 -5.49
C LYS A 178 -0.57 15.52 -4.99
N PRO A 179 -0.04 14.47 -4.34
CA PRO A 179 1.38 14.44 -4.06
C PRO A 179 2.06 14.39 -5.42
N LYS A 180 2.78 15.46 -5.80
CA LYS A 180 3.59 15.45 -7.02
C LYS A 180 4.85 14.66 -6.71
N TRP A 181 4.76 13.34 -6.84
CA TRP A 181 5.86 12.43 -6.51
C TRP A 181 7.04 12.54 -7.52
N TYR A 182 6.86 13.18 -8.69
CA TYR A 182 7.87 13.22 -9.77
C TYR A 182 8.26 14.60 -10.32
N GLU A 183 7.79 15.72 -9.76
CA GLU A 183 8.30 17.06 -10.18
C GLU A 183 9.51 17.54 -9.35
N VAL A 184 9.92 16.79 -8.31
CA VAL A 184 10.82 17.31 -7.25
C VAL A 184 12.28 16.86 -7.37
N TRP A 185 12.66 16.04 -8.35
CA TRP A 185 14.09 15.75 -8.59
C TRP A 185 14.89 16.93 -9.15
N LYS A 186 14.29 18.13 -9.25
CA LYS A 186 14.96 19.32 -9.77
C LYS A 186 15.40 20.37 -8.75
N LYS A 187 15.11 20.21 -7.45
CA LYS A 187 15.75 20.95 -6.33
C LYS A 187 15.13 20.56 -4.99
N GLU A 188 16.00 20.27 -4.03
CA GLU A 188 15.80 20.04 -2.59
C GLU A 188 14.41 20.40 -2.01
N GLY A 189 13.59 19.38 -1.72
CA GLY A 189 12.31 19.51 -1.01
C GLY A 189 11.24 20.25 -1.82
N VAL A 190 10.04 19.74 -2.05
CA VAL A 190 9.03 19.57 -1.01
C VAL A 190 7.88 18.79 -1.64
N GLY A 191 7.61 17.58 -1.13
CA GLY A 191 6.29 17.00 -1.16
C GLY A 191 5.38 17.75 -0.18
N VAL A 192 4.25 18.29 -0.65
CA VAL A 192 3.13 18.88 0.13
C VAL A 192 3.51 19.45 1.52
N SER A 193 3.70 20.76 1.63
CA SER A 193 4.03 21.42 2.91
C SER A 193 2.87 21.37 3.93
N VAL A 194 3.19 21.43 5.24
CA VAL A 194 2.19 21.50 6.32
C VAL A 194 1.22 22.69 6.13
N LYS A 195 1.70 23.81 5.59
CA LYS A 195 0.85 24.97 5.26
C LYS A 195 -0.20 24.64 4.19
N GLN A 196 0.17 23.85 3.18
CA GLN A 196 -0.76 23.38 2.14
C GLN A 196 -1.77 22.38 2.71
N VAL A 197 -1.33 21.46 3.57
CA VAL A 197 -2.21 20.51 4.28
C VAL A 197 -3.27 21.28 5.08
N LYS A 198 -2.84 22.24 5.92
CA LYS A 198 -3.75 23.09 6.71
C LYS A 198 -4.73 23.88 5.83
N LYS A 199 -4.26 24.43 4.71
CA LYS A 199 -5.12 25.18 3.78
C LYS A 199 -6.17 24.27 3.13
N ALA A 200 -5.76 23.09 2.67
CA ALA A 200 -6.65 22.12 2.06
C ALA A 200 -7.69 21.60 3.04
N TYR A 201 -7.28 21.27 4.28
CA TYR A 201 -8.17 20.85 5.36
C TYR A 201 -9.25 21.90 5.62
N ARG A 202 -8.88 23.16 5.86
CA ARG A 202 -9.86 24.24 6.09
C ARG A 202 -10.84 24.42 4.94
N ASN A 203 -10.35 24.31 3.69
CA ASN A 203 -11.20 24.44 2.51
C ASN A 203 -12.17 23.27 2.36
N MET A 204 -11.72 22.04 2.66
CA MET A 204 -12.57 20.87 2.57
C MET A 204 -13.57 20.81 3.73
N ALA A 205 -13.12 21.07 4.96
CA ALA A 205 -13.94 21.11 6.16
C ALA A 205 -15.14 22.03 5.99
N LYS A 206 -14.94 23.24 5.44
CA LYS A 206 -16.05 24.18 5.14
C LYS A 206 -17.11 23.63 4.19
N ARG A 207 -16.74 22.71 3.29
CA ARG A 207 -17.64 22.13 2.27
C ARG A 207 -18.38 20.90 2.77
N ILE A 208 -17.74 20.10 3.63
CA ILE A 208 -18.30 18.84 4.12
C ILE A 208 -18.85 18.93 5.55
N HIS A 209 -18.76 20.09 6.21
CA HIS A 209 -19.20 20.27 7.59
C HIS A 209 -20.65 19.81 7.79
N PRO A 210 -20.94 18.97 8.81
CA PRO A 210 -22.26 18.36 9.00
C PRO A 210 -23.38 19.38 9.29
N ASP A 211 -23.04 20.54 9.87
CA ASP A 211 -24.02 21.63 10.11
C ASP A 211 -24.46 22.35 8.81
N LYS A 212 -23.56 22.45 7.82
CA LYS A 212 -23.85 23.17 6.56
C LYS A 212 -24.35 22.25 5.46
N ASN A 213 -24.00 20.97 5.53
CA ASN A 213 -24.27 19.99 4.52
C ASN A 213 -25.43 19.08 4.95
N LYS A 214 -26.47 19.00 4.12
CA LYS A 214 -27.70 18.26 4.42
C LYS A 214 -27.62 16.77 4.05
N ASP A 215 -26.45 16.30 3.62
CA ASP A 215 -26.22 14.88 3.40
C ASP A 215 -25.96 14.16 4.72
N SER A 216 -26.57 12.99 4.90
CA SER A 216 -26.46 12.20 6.13
C SER A 216 -25.04 11.69 6.37
N ARG A 217 -24.28 11.44 5.30
CA ARG A 217 -22.90 10.91 5.32
C ARG A 217 -21.83 12.00 5.48
N ALA A 218 -22.23 13.25 5.68
CA ALA A 218 -21.31 14.37 5.87
C ALA A 218 -20.40 14.18 7.09
N GLU A 219 -20.93 13.56 8.16
CA GLU A 219 -20.19 13.24 9.37
C GLU A 219 -19.04 12.27 9.10
N ASP A 220 -19.31 11.13 8.44
CA ASP A 220 -18.27 10.14 8.13
C ASP A 220 -17.17 10.73 7.23
N ALA A 221 -17.58 11.57 6.28
CA ALA A 221 -16.63 12.24 5.41
C ALA A 221 -15.77 13.24 6.19
N PHE A 222 -16.33 13.87 7.22
CA PHE A 222 -15.61 14.76 8.11
C PHE A 222 -14.63 14.00 9.02
N ASP A 223 -15.03 12.85 9.55
CA ASP A 223 -14.17 11.97 10.34
C ASP A 223 -12.96 11.50 9.49
N MET A 224 -13.21 11.02 8.27
CA MET A 224 -12.13 10.66 7.32
C MET A 224 -11.22 11.85 6.98
N LEU A 225 -11.79 13.06 6.85
CA LEU A 225 -11.01 14.27 6.61
C LEU A 225 -10.12 14.61 7.81
N GLN A 226 -10.63 14.42 9.03
CA GLN A 226 -9.89 14.67 10.25
C GLN A 226 -8.74 13.67 10.40
N GLU A 227 -8.98 12.37 10.21
CA GLU A 227 -7.96 11.33 10.23
C GLU A 227 -6.85 11.62 9.20
N ALA A 228 -7.23 11.99 7.97
CA ALA A 228 -6.27 12.38 6.94
C ALA A 228 -5.42 13.60 7.35
N TYR A 229 -6.02 14.56 8.05
CA TYR A 229 -5.30 15.73 8.55
C TYR A 229 -4.36 15.37 9.70
N GLU A 230 -4.80 14.55 10.65
CA GLU A 230 -3.96 14.10 11.78
C GLU A 230 -2.69 13.45 11.27
N ILE A 231 -2.80 12.50 10.32
CA ILE A 231 -1.67 11.79 9.71
C ILE A 231 -0.71 12.76 8.98
N LEU A 232 -1.25 13.74 8.23
CA LEU A 232 -0.45 14.61 7.35
C LEU A 232 0.01 15.91 8.02
N SER A 233 -0.54 16.25 9.18
CA SER A 233 -0.24 17.49 9.89
C SER A 233 1.11 17.44 10.60
N ASP A 234 1.45 16.28 11.18
CA ASP A 234 2.70 16.02 11.87
C ASP A 234 3.76 15.51 10.87
N PRO A 235 4.95 16.14 10.80
CA PRO A 235 6.02 15.72 9.89
C PRO A 235 6.51 14.28 10.13
N GLU A 236 6.50 13.77 11.37
CA GLU A 236 6.96 12.41 11.66
C GLU A 236 5.95 11.37 11.17
N SER A 237 4.68 11.54 11.55
CA SER A 237 3.55 10.72 11.10
C SER A 237 3.42 10.73 9.58
N LYS A 238 3.58 11.89 8.95
CA LYS A 238 3.58 12.02 7.49
C LYS A 238 4.70 11.20 6.84
N LYS A 239 5.93 11.27 7.37
CA LYS A 239 7.05 10.49 6.83
C LYS A 239 6.78 8.99 6.96
N ALA A 240 6.24 8.53 8.09
CA ALA A 240 5.87 7.13 8.27
C ALA A 240 4.78 6.69 7.29
N TYR A 241 3.77 7.52 7.10
CA TYR A 241 2.70 7.29 6.12
C TYR A 241 3.23 7.23 4.68
N ASP A 242 4.09 8.17 4.30
CA ASP A 242 4.72 8.21 2.97
C ASP A 242 5.58 6.96 2.71
N ARG A 243 6.34 6.50 3.72
CA ARG A 243 7.09 5.22 3.63
C ARG A 243 6.15 4.03 3.42
N LYS A 244 5.07 3.93 4.20
CA LYS A 244 4.07 2.86 4.05
C LYS A 244 3.44 2.87 2.65
N LEU A 245 3.10 4.04 2.13
CA LEU A 245 2.52 4.18 0.79
C LEU A 245 3.50 3.73 -0.31
N ASN A 246 4.79 4.05 -0.15
CA ASN A 246 5.82 3.61 -1.09
C ASN A 246 6.05 2.09 -1.05
N LEU A 247 6.09 1.50 0.15
CA LEU A 247 6.19 0.06 0.32
C LEU A 247 5.00 -0.67 -0.29
N GLN A 248 3.77 -0.18 -0.05
CA GLN A 248 2.57 -0.75 -0.68
C GLN A 248 2.66 -0.74 -2.20
N LYS A 249 3.14 0.35 -2.80
CA LYS A 249 3.34 0.44 -4.25
C LYS A 249 4.39 -0.55 -4.75
N GLN A 250 5.50 -0.71 -4.03
CA GLN A 250 6.53 -1.69 -4.36
C GLN A 250 5.97 -3.11 -4.33
N ASN A 251 5.31 -3.50 -3.24
CA ASN A 251 4.70 -4.82 -3.11
C ASN A 251 3.68 -5.07 -4.23
N THR A 252 2.77 -4.11 -4.51
CA THR A 252 1.80 -4.29 -5.60
C THR A 252 2.45 -4.44 -6.97
N ARG A 253 3.60 -3.80 -7.20
CA ARG A 253 4.35 -3.94 -8.45
C ARG A 253 5.04 -5.30 -8.51
N GLU A 254 5.60 -5.76 -7.41
CA GLU A 254 6.20 -7.09 -7.29
C GLU A 254 5.15 -8.19 -7.51
N ASP A 255 3.98 -8.10 -6.86
CA ASP A 255 2.86 -9.01 -7.06
C ASP A 255 2.37 -9.03 -8.52
N GLN A 256 2.32 -7.85 -9.17
CA GLN A 256 1.96 -7.78 -10.58
C GLN A 256 2.99 -8.45 -11.49
N LEU A 257 4.28 -8.31 -11.16
CA LEU A 257 5.36 -8.95 -11.90
C LEU A 257 5.39 -10.46 -11.68
N SER A 258 5.21 -10.94 -10.44
CA SER A 258 5.14 -12.36 -10.13
C SER A 258 3.92 -13.01 -10.81
N ASN A 259 2.75 -12.37 -10.73
CA ASN A 259 1.55 -12.85 -11.42
C ASN A 259 1.76 -12.92 -12.94
N ALA A 260 2.43 -11.94 -13.54
CA ALA A 260 2.75 -11.97 -14.96
C ALA A 260 3.74 -13.10 -15.31
N GLN A 261 4.75 -13.33 -14.46
CA GLN A 261 5.69 -14.45 -14.60
C GLN A 261 4.98 -15.79 -14.49
N ASP A 262 4.11 -15.97 -13.49
CA ASP A 262 3.34 -17.20 -13.29
C ASP A 262 2.39 -17.45 -14.47
N MET A 263 1.75 -16.40 -15.00
CA MET A 263 0.94 -16.52 -16.21
C MET A 263 1.78 -16.96 -17.41
N ALA A 264 2.99 -16.43 -17.59
CA ALA A 264 3.89 -16.79 -18.68
C ALA A 264 4.39 -18.23 -18.56
N VAL A 265 4.80 -18.67 -17.35
CA VAL A 265 5.24 -20.05 -17.10
C VAL A 265 4.09 -21.03 -17.31
N ASN A 266 2.91 -20.73 -16.77
CA ASN A 266 1.71 -21.56 -16.97
C ASN A 266 1.31 -21.66 -18.45
N ALA A 267 1.41 -20.56 -19.21
CA ALA A 267 1.18 -20.58 -20.65
C ALA A 267 2.21 -21.45 -21.40
N PHE A 268 3.48 -21.35 -21.03
CA PHE A 268 4.56 -22.14 -21.62
C PHE A 268 4.41 -23.64 -21.33
N GLU A 269 4.07 -24.01 -20.10
CA GLU A 269 3.83 -25.41 -19.70
C GLU A 269 2.64 -26.01 -20.44
N ARG A 270 1.54 -25.27 -20.58
CA ARG A 270 0.37 -25.68 -21.38
C ARG A 270 0.75 -25.89 -22.84
N SER A 271 1.49 -24.96 -23.44
CA SER A 271 1.97 -25.10 -24.81
C SER A 271 2.84 -26.34 -24.98
N ARG A 272 3.78 -26.59 -24.06
CA ARG A 272 4.63 -27.80 -24.09
C ARG A 272 3.83 -29.08 -23.97
N LEU A 273 2.80 -29.11 -23.12
CA LEU A 273 1.88 -30.25 -23.00
C LEU A 273 1.12 -30.47 -24.31
N MET A 274 0.61 -29.40 -24.93
CA MET A 274 -0.09 -29.50 -26.22
C MET A 274 0.84 -29.96 -27.33
N THR A 275 2.08 -29.47 -27.41
CA THR A 275 3.07 -29.95 -28.37
C THR A 275 3.34 -31.45 -28.19
N LYS A 276 3.46 -31.92 -26.94
CA LYS A 276 3.61 -33.36 -26.65
C LYS A 276 2.40 -34.15 -27.16
N ILE A 277 1.18 -33.73 -26.80
CA ILE A 277 -0.07 -34.38 -27.24
C ILE A 277 -0.16 -34.44 -28.78
N VAL A 278 0.09 -33.32 -29.46
CA VAL A 278 0.09 -33.21 -30.93
C VAL A 278 1.14 -34.12 -31.55
N SER A 279 2.35 -34.18 -30.96
CA SER A 279 3.41 -35.08 -31.44
C SER A 279 3.08 -36.55 -31.27
N THR A 280 2.38 -36.91 -30.17
CA THR A 280 1.93 -38.29 -29.94
C THR A 280 0.77 -38.68 -30.87
N LEU A 281 -0.11 -37.73 -31.21
CA LEU A 281 -1.26 -37.98 -32.09
C LEU A 281 -0.91 -38.01 -33.60
N LEU A 282 -0.05 -37.10 -34.07
CA LEU A 282 0.30 -36.99 -35.50
C LEU A 282 1.58 -37.75 -35.89
N GLY A 283 2.35 -38.23 -34.92
CA GLY A 283 3.57 -39.01 -35.16
C GLY A 283 4.54 -38.29 -36.12
N PRO A 284 4.98 -38.95 -37.21
CA PRO A 284 5.99 -38.38 -38.13
C PRO A 284 5.52 -37.14 -38.91
N PHE A 285 4.22 -36.83 -38.92
CA PHE A 285 3.67 -35.67 -39.62
C PHE A 285 3.57 -34.40 -38.76
N ALA A 286 3.90 -34.49 -37.47
CA ALA A 286 3.85 -33.35 -36.55
C ALA A 286 4.71 -32.13 -36.99
N PRO A 287 5.95 -32.29 -37.51
CA PRO A 287 6.78 -31.14 -37.92
C PRO A 287 6.17 -30.35 -39.06
N SER A 288 5.55 -31.03 -40.02
CA SER A 288 4.85 -30.41 -41.16
C SER A 288 3.64 -29.60 -40.69
N PHE A 289 2.92 -30.08 -39.68
CA PHE A 289 1.80 -29.35 -39.07
C PHE A 289 2.25 -28.07 -38.38
N PHE A 290 3.32 -28.11 -37.58
CA PHE A 290 3.86 -26.92 -36.92
C PHE A 290 4.39 -25.88 -37.92
N MET A 291 5.06 -26.32 -39.00
CA MET A 291 5.53 -25.42 -40.06
C MET A 291 4.37 -24.75 -40.81
N LEU A 292 3.29 -25.48 -41.07
CA LEU A 292 2.10 -24.92 -41.73
C LEU A 292 1.37 -23.92 -40.82
N CYS A 293 1.27 -24.23 -39.52
CA CYS A 293 0.74 -23.29 -38.55
C CYS A 293 1.61 -22.02 -38.45
N ALA A 294 2.94 -22.15 -38.43
CA ALA A 294 3.87 -21.02 -38.35
C ALA A 294 3.86 -20.13 -39.60
N LEU A 295 3.51 -20.67 -40.78
CA LEU A 295 3.38 -19.91 -42.03
C LEU A 295 2.05 -19.17 -42.17
N ILE A 296 1.06 -19.45 -41.32
CA ILE A 296 -0.26 -18.82 -41.31
C ILE A 296 -0.31 -17.62 -40.32
N ILE A 297 0.69 -17.49 -39.46
CA ILE A 297 0.88 -16.36 -38.52
C ILE A 297 1.67 -15.25 -39.21
#